data_AF-X1M0Z1-F1
#
_entry.id   AF-X1M0Z1-F1
#
_cell.length_a   1.000
_cell.length_b   1.000
_cell.length_c   1.000
_cell.angle_alpha   90.00
_cell.angle_beta   90.00
_cell.angle_gamma   90.00
#
_symmetry.space_group_name_H-M   'P 1'
#
loop_
_entity.id
_entity.type
_entity.pdbx_description
1 polymer ?
#
loop_
_entity_poly.entity_id
_entity_poly.type
_entity_poly.pdbx_seq_one_letter_code
_entity_poly.pdbx_strand_id
1 'polypeptide(L)'
;MRILRPTYGAAGIFFPIGRPEKGGTCQYASGKCLQKCCALEKDYDEVINIPEIDKKGIYSFFIKRSSLTVCLEIIKEMDELQAEILSWFASGDCLDEDIDRIYEIMVGLNGEGIVQNGFTRNWRLYKRIIDGGVIDHIVLTIESLLPKDNPLGDYPRGLWAIPNYKMGSVKLYHGKLGKKAYATCGPNEVETKFKGKEVKIAT
;
A
#
# COMPACT_ATOMS: atom_id res chain seq x y z
N MET A 1 19.88 -7.32 7.18
CA MET A 1 19.42 -6.35 6.16
C MET A 1 18.13 -5.77 6.70
N ARG A 2 18.00 -4.45 6.80
CA ARG A 2 16.73 -3.84 7.27
C ARG A 2 15.65 -4.00 6.21
N ILE A 3 14.50 -4.56 6.59
CA ILE A 3 13.36 -4.79 5.70
C ILE A 3 12.31 -3.68 5.74
N LEU A 4 12.35 -2.85 6.79
CA LEU A 4 11.53 -1.65 6.94
C LEU A 4 12.39 -0.39 6.74
N ARG A 5 11.73 0.69 6.33
CA ARG A 5 12.29 2.05 6.38
C ARG A 5 11.27 2.98 7.01
N PRO A 6 11.70 4.05 7.69
CA PRO A 6 10.78 5.12 8.06
C PRO A 6 10.01 5.60 6.84
N THR A 7 8.78 6.02 7.05
CA THR A 7 7.95 6.81 6.13
C THR A 7 7.03 7.69 7.00
N TYR A 8 6.25 8.59 6.43
CA TYR A 8 5.45 9.60 7.14
C TYR A 8 4.65 9.05 8.36
N GLY A 9 5.28 9.03 9.54
CA GLY A 9 4.70 8.48 10.78
C GLY A 9 4.56 6.96 10.84
N ALA A 10 5.19 6.20 9.94
CA ALA A 10 5.02 4.75 9.85
C ALA A 10 6.34 4.02 9.47
N ALA A 11 6.34 2.69 9.60
CA ALA A 11 7.38 1.83 9.05
C ALA A 11 6.92 1.29 7.69
N GLY A 12 7.59 1.65 6.60
CA GLY A 12 7.22 1.30 5.24
C GLY A 12 7.94 0.06 4.71
N ILE A 13 7.20 -0.75 3.94
CA ILE A 13 7.74 -1.86 3.14
C ILE A 13 7.89 -1.40 1.68
N PHE A 14 9.10 -1.53 1.14
CA PHE A 14 9.45 -1.02 -0.18
C PHE A 14 9.90 -2.15 -1.11
N PHE A 15 9.02 -2.50 -2.03
CA PHE A 15 9.26 -3.50 -3.08
C PHE A 15 9.67 -2.85 -4.41
N PRO A 16 10.26 -3.63 -5.35
CA PRO A 16 10.66 -3.15 -6.67
C PRO A 16 9.52 -2.52 -7.45
N ILE A 17 9.75 -1.35 -8.03
CA ILE A 17 8.69 -0.59 -8.72
C ILE A 17 8.58 -1.04 -10.18
N GLY A 18 7.35 -1.03 -10.70
CA GLY A 18 7.11 -1.30 -12.11
C GLY A 18 6.70 -2.74 -12.37
N ARG A 19 6.65 -3.10 -13.64
CA ARG A 19 6.10 -4.39 -14.06
C ARG A 19 7.16 -5.51 -14.03
N PRO A 20 6.72 -6.77 -13.90
CA PRO A 20 7.63 -7.93 -13.80
C PRO A 20 8.63 -8.02 -14.95
N GLU A 21 8.21 -7.73 -16.18
CA GLU A 21 9.07 -7.78 -17.36
C GLU A 21 10.21 -6.75 -17.35
N LYS A 22 10.15 -5.77 -16.43
CA LYS A 22 11.20 -4.77 -16.18
C LYS A 22 11.91 -4.97 -14.84
N GLY A 23 11.66 -6.08 -14.15
CA GLY A 23 12.22 -6.40 -12.85
C GLY A 23 11.51 -5.74 -11.65
N GLY A 24 10.32 -5.15 -11.87
CA GLY A 24 9.46 -4.61 -10.82
C GLY A 24 8.45 -5.63 -10.28
N THR A 25 7.65 -5.23 -9.30
CA THR A 25 6.65 -6.11 -8.63
C THR A 25 5.21 -5.57 -8.70
N CYS A 26 5.00 -4.36 -9.21
CA CYS A 26 3.68 -3.81 -9.49
C CYS A 26 3.11 -4.32 -10.82
N GLN A 27 2.65 -5.57 -10.87
CA GLN A 27 2.04 -6.16 -12.08
C GLN A 27 0.90 -5.30 -12.66
N TYR A 28 0.15 -4.63 -11.79
CA TYR A 28 -0.99 -3.79 -12.16
C TYR A 28 -0.66 -2.29 -12.34
N ALA A 29 0.63 -1.93 -12.39
CA ALA A 29 1.01 -0.55 -12.64
C ALA A 29 0.67 -0.11 -14.09
N SER A 30 -0.05 1.01 -14.18
CA SER A 30 -0.30 1.69 -15.45
C SER A 30 0.90 2.58 -15.84
N GLY A 31 0.96 2.97 -17.12
CA GLY A 31 1.96 3.94 -17.57
C GLY A 31 1.85 5.28 -16.82
N LYS A 32 0.63 5.75 -16.55
CA LYS A 32 0.39 7.01 -15.80
C LYS A 32 0.87 6.90 -14.36
N CYS A 33 0.62 5.76 -13.71
CA CYS A 33 1.11 5.50 -12.36
C CYS A 33 2.64 5.58 -12.30
N LEU A 34 3.33 4.95 -13.25
CA LEU A 34 4.79 4.93 -13.27
C LEU A 34 5.38 6.31 -13.57
N GLN A 35 4.78 7.07 -14.49
CA GLN A 35 5.21 8.44 -14.82
C GLN A 35 5.07 9.42 -13.65
N LYS A 36 4.28 9.09 -12.63
CA LYS A 36 3.93 9.94 -11.49
C LYS A 36 4.24 9.27 -10.16
N CYS A 37 5.08 8.24 -10.17
CA CYS A 37 5.46 7.51 -8.97
C CYS A 37 6.56 8.29 -8.25
N CYS A 38 6.25 8.82 -7.06
CA CYS A 38 7.22 9.54 -6.23
C CYS A 38 8.46 8.71 -5.90
N ALA A 39 8.33 7.38 -5.78
CA ALA A 39 9.45 6.49 -5.53
C ALA A 39 10.37 6.25 -6.75
N LEU A 40 10.06 6.86 -7.91
CA LEU A 40 10.93 6.97 -9.08
C LEU A 40 11.45 8.41 -9.30
N GLU A 41 10.90 9.40 -8.60
CA GLU A 41 11.30 10.80 -8.72
C GLU A 41 12.49 11.07 -7.80
N LYS A 42 13.64 11.42 -8.38
CA LYS A 42 14.90 11.60 -7.64
C LYS A 42 14.88 12.78 -6.65
N ASP A 43 14.02 13.76 -6.91
CA ASP A 43 13.91 14.98 -6.12
C ASP A 43 12.89 14.87 -4.97
N TYR A 44 12.28 13.69 -4.80
CA TYR A 44 11.37 13.41 -3.69
C TYR A 44 12.14 12.95 -2.44
N ASP A 45 11.54 13.15 -1.26
CA ASP A 45 12.07 12.85 0.07
C ASP A 45 13.02 11.63 0.13
N GLU A 46 14.24 11.80 0.66
CA GLU A 46 15.27 10.76 0.77
C GLU A 46 14.76 9.49 1.45
N VAL A 47 13.77 9.65 2.34
CA VAL A 47 13.12 8.57 3.09
C VAL A 47 12.42 7.55 2.16
N ILE A 48 11.99 7.97 0.96
CA ILE A 48 11.24 7.14 0.01
C ILE A 48 12.14 6.57 -1.10
N ASN A 49 13.30 7.19 -1.34
CA ASN A 49 14.20 6.84 -2.44
C ASN A 49 15.21 5.74 -2.08
N ILE A 50 14.69 4.54 -1.81
CA ILE A 50 15.53 3.38 -1.46
C ILE A 50 16.16 2.77 -2.73
N PRO A 51 17.45 2.39 -2.69
CA PRO A 51 18.12 1.73 -3.81
C PRO A 51 17.38 0.48 -4.31
N GLU A 52 17.35 0.31 -5.63
CA GLU A 52 16.65 -0.81 -6.26
C GLU A 52 17.19 -2.19 -5.82
N ILE A 53 18.49 -2.28 -5.53
CA ILE A 53 19.10 -3.50 -5.01
C ILE A 53 18.55 -3.88 -3.63
N ASP A 54 18.28 -2.89 -2.79
CA ASP A 54 17.70 -3.10 -1.46
C ASP A 54 16.24 -3.52 -1.60
N LYS A 55 15.46 -2.85 -2.46
CA LYS A 55 14.06 -3.24 -2.75
C LYS A 55 13.97 -4.70 -3.20
N LYS A 56 14.88 -5.14 -4.07
CA LYS A 56 14.97 -6.55 -4.51
C LYS A 56 15.35 -7.49 -3.37
N GLY A 57 16.28 -7.07 -2.50
CA GLY A 57 16.64 -7.81 -1.30
C GLY A 57 15.45 -7.99 -0.36
N ILE A 58 14.72 -6.91 -0.08
CA ILE A 58 13.50 -6.89 0.75
C ILE A 58 12.46 -7.83 0.16
N TYR A 59 12.12 -7.69 -1.12
CA TYR A 59 11.15 -8.58 -1.77
C TYR A 59 11.59 -10.05 -1.68
N SER A 60 12.86 -10.33 -1.98
CA SER A 60 13.43 -11.68 -1.87
C SER A 60 13.37 -12.23 -0.44
N PHE A 61 13.44 -11.40 0.58
CA PHE A 61 13.31 -11.83 1.97
C PHE A 61 11.88 -12.29 2.27
N PHE A 62 10.88 -11.52 1.85
CA PHE A 62 9.46 -11.83 2.07
C PHE A 62 9.07 -13.18 1.42
N ILE A 63 9.51 -13.41 0.19
CA ILE A 63 9.10 -14.59 -0.59
C ILE A 63 9.92 -15.85 -0.26
N LYS A 64 11.19 -15.72 0.18
CA LYS A 64 12.06 -16.90 0.45
C LYS A 64 12.10 -17.33 1.91
N ARG A 65 11.79 -16.45 2.87
CA ARG A 65 11.75 -16.81 4.30
C ARG A 65 10.36 -17.32 4.67
N SER A 66 10.25 -18.01 5.81
CA SER A 66 8.96 -18.45 6.34
C SER A 66 8.13 -17.25 6.82
N SER A 67 6.80 -17.39 6.86
CA SER A 67 5.86 -16.34 7.31
C SER A 67 6.22 -15.85 8.69
N LEU A 68 6.42 -16.78 9.61
CA LEU A 68 6.82 -16.49 10.98
C LEU A 68 8.12 -15.68 11.05
N THR A 69 9.16 -16.06 10.30
CA THR A 69 10.42 -15.30 10.30
C THR A 69 10.22 -13.87 9.79
N VAL A 70 9.39 -13.69 8.76
CA VAL A 70 9.09 -12.34 8.25
C VAL A 70 8.31 -11.52 9.27
N CYS A 71 7.28 -12.09 9.91
CA CYS A 71 6.51 -11.41 10.95
C CYS A 71 7.39 -10.97 12.12
N LEU A 72 8.24 -11.88 12.63
CA LEU A 72 9.13 -11.59 13.76
C LEU A 72 10.13 -10.48 13.43
N GLU A 73 10.70 -10.47 12.23
CA GLU A 73 11.62 -9.41 11.83
C GLU A 73 10.90 -8.07 11.65
N ILE A 74 9.67 -8.06 11.11
CA ILE A 74 8.85 -6.86 11.01
C ILE A 74 8.57 -6.28 12.40
N ILE A 75 8.10 -7.10 13.35
CA ILE A 75 7.78 -6.66 14.71
C ILE A 75 9.01 -6.06 15.39
N LYS A 76 10.15 -6.75 15.29
CA LYS A 76 11.42 -6.28 15.81
C LYS A 76 11.85 -4.94 15.19
N GLU A 77 11.79 -4.81 13.86
CA GLU A 77 12.18 -3.56 13.19
C GLU A 77 11.17 -2.42 13.48
N MET A 78 9.88 -2.71 13.68
CA MET A 78 8.90 -1.71 14.11
C MET A 78 9.21 -1.19 15.51
N ASP A 79 9.59 -2.06 16.45
CA ASP A 79 10.02 -1.67 17.80
C ASP A 79 11.30 -0.82 17.77
N GLU A 80 12.31 -1.23 16.98
CA GLU A 80 13.54 -0.45 16.76
C GLU A 80 13.27 0.95 16.16
N LEU A 81 12.24 1.06 15.30
CA LEU A 81 11.82 2.30 14.67
C LEU A 81 10.82 3.10 15.51
N GLN A 82 10.33 2.56 16.62
CA GLN A 82 9.26 3.13 17.43
C GLN A 82 8.01 3.47 16.58
N ALA A 83 7.70 2.62 15.60
CA ALA A 83 6.59 2.83 14.67
C ALA A 83 5.35 2.05 15.12
N GLU A 84 4.22 2.74 15.23
CA GLU A 84 2.94 2.12 15.59
C GLU A 84 2.20 1.53 14.37
N ILE A 85 2.53 2.02 13.17
CA ILE A 85 1.84 1.68 11.93
C ILE A 85 2.82 1.07 10.94
N LEU A 86 2.45 -0.08 10.38
CA LEU A 86 3.12 -0.71 9.24
C LEU A 86 2.45 -0.24 7.95
N SER A 87 3.23 0.36 7.05
CA SER A 87 2.78 0.78 5.73
C SER A 87 3.20 -0.20 4.64
N TRP A 88 2.23 -0.95 4.15
CA TRP A 88 2.37 -1.85 3.02
C TRP A 88 2.50 -1.09 1.70
N PHE A 89 3.40 -1.59 0.85
CA PHE A 89 3.56 -1.13 -0.53
C PHE A 89 3.90 0.36 -0.62
N ALA A 90 4.75 0.85 0.28
CA ALA A 90 5.30 2.21 0.24
C ALA A 90 6.04 2.47 -1.09
N SER A 91 6.61 1.42 -1.67
CA SER A 91 6.85 1.30 -3.10
C SER A 91 6.61 -0.14 -3.56
N GLY A 92 6.43 -0.34 -4.86
CA GLY A 92 6.20 -1.69 -5.37
C GLY A 92 4.81 -2.21 -4.99
N ASP A 93 4.53 -3.46 -5.34
CA ASP A 93 3.36 -4.23 -4.88
C ASP A 93 3.79 -5.70 -4.81
N CYS A 94 2.93 -6.65 -4.49
CA CYS A 94 3.27 -8.07 -4.68
C CYS A 94 2.88 -8.59 -6.07
N LEU A 95 3.60 -9.61 -6.53
CA LEU A 95 3.23 -10.41 -7.71
C LEU A 95 2.04 -11.31 -7.40
N ASP A 96 1.29 -11.68 -8.45
CA ASP A 96 0.14 -12.57 -8.31
C ASP A 96 0.50 -13.94 -7.69
N GLU A 97 1.66 -14.49 -8.03
CA GLU A 97 2.15 -15.76 -7.52
C GLU A 97 2.50 -15.72 -6.02
N ASP A 98 2.76 -14.53 -5.48
CA ASP A 98 3.18 -14.32 -4.10
C ASP A 98 2.02 -13.83 -3.20
N ILE A 99 0.80 -13.69 -3.73
CA ILE A 99 -0.36 -13.16 -2.98
C ILE A 99 -0.62 -13.95 -1.70
N ASP A 100 -0.63 -15.29 -1.78
CA ASP A 100 -0.96 -16.16 -0.66
C ASP A 100 0.05 -15.99 0.47
N ARG A 101 1.33 -15.91 0.10
CA ARG A 101 2.46 -15.70 0.99
C ARG A 101 2.36 -14.35 1.70
N ILE A 102 2.12 -13.28 0.94
CA ILE A 102 2.00 -11.92 1.48
C ILE A 102 0.78 -11.82 2.39
N TYR A 103 -0.36 -12.33 1.95
CA TYR A 103 -1.58 -12.35 2.75
C TYR A 103 -1.38 -13.08 4.09
N GLU A 104 -0.71 -14.23 4.10
CA GLU A 104 -0.39 -14.96 5.33
C GLU A 104 0.45 -14.13 6.32
N ILE A 105 1.43 -13.38 5.83
CA ILE A 105 2.23 -12.46 6.67
C ILE A 105 1.33 -11.37 7.25
N MET A 106 0.50 -10.76 6.41
CA MET A 106 -0.40 -9.68 6.84
C MET A 106 -1.39 -10.16 7.91
N VAL A 107 -1.93 -11.38 7.77
CA VAL A 107 -2.79 -12.01 8.78
C VAL A 107 -2.02 -12.30 10.07
N GLY A 108 -0.81 -12.84 9.97
CA GLY A 108 0.04 -13.10 11.14
C GLY A 108 0.31 -11.83 11.94
N LEU A 109 0.69 -10.74 11.27
CA LEU A 109 0.91 -9.44 11.91
C LEU A 109 -0.36 -8.85 12.53
N ASN A 110 -1.52 -9.07 11.90
CA ASN A 110 -2.79 -8.66 12.48
C ASN A 110 -3.12 -9.44 13.76
N GLY A 111 -2.77 -10.74 13.80
CA GLY A 111 -2.88 -11.57 15.01
C GLY A 111 -2.02 -11.05 16.18
N GLU A 112 -0.91 -10.39 15.87
CA GLU A 112 -0.01 -9.72 16.83
C GLU A 112 -0.44 -8.28 17.17
N GLY A 113 -1.59 -7.81 16.66
CA GLY A 113 -2.12 -6.48 16.95
C GLY A 113 -1.44 -5.33 16.21
N ILE A 114 -0.63 -5.61 15.18
CA ILE A 114 0.04 -4.58 14.39
C ILE A 114 -0.98 -3.86 13.50
N VAL A 115 -1.03 -2.53 13.62
CA VAL A 115 -1.85 -1.68 12.74
C VAL A 115 -1.21 -1.61 11.36
N GLN A 116 -1.96 -2.01 10.33
CA GLN A 116 -1.49 -2.10 8.96
C GLN A 116 -2.28 -1.17 8.05
N ASN A 117 -1.60 -0.32 7.29
CA ASN A 117 -2.17 0.51 6.23
C ASN A 117 -1.41 0.30 4.91
N GLY A 118 -1.91 0.86 3.81
CA GLY A 118 -1.17 0.85 2.55
C GLY A 118 -2.05 1.02 1.33
N PHE A 119 -1.40 1.15 0.17
CA PHE A 119 -2.06 1.25 -1.12
C PHE A 119 -1.61 0.10 -2.01
N THR A 120 -2.55 -0.68 -2.53
CA THR A 120 -2.26 -1.75 -3.49
C THR A 120 -3.00 -1.49 -4.80
N ARG A 121 -2.41 -1.91 -5.92
CA ARG A 121 -3.11 -2.05 -7.21
C ARG A 121 -3.40 -3.51 -7.52
N ASN A 122 -2.86 -4.43 -6.72
CA ASN A 122 -3.16 -5.85 -6.79
C ASN A 122 -4.58 -6.13 -6.27
N TRP A 123 -5.54 -6.07 -7.20
CA TRP A 123 -6.95 -6.31 -6.90
C TRP A 123 -7.22 -7.73 -6.37
N ARG A 124 -6.37 -8.72 -6.72
CA ARG A 124 -6.49 -10.10 -6.24
C ARG A 124 -6.10 -10.20 -4.77
N LEU A 125 -4.97 -9.59 -4.38
CA LEU A 125 -4.58 -9.46 -2.98
C LEU A 125 -5.67 -8.71 -2.20
N TYR A 126 -6.10 -7.56 -2.71
CA TYR A 126 -7.13 -6.75 -2.06
C TYR A 126 -8.42 -7.54 -1.83
N LYS A 127 -8.92 -8.26 -2.84
CA LYS A 127 -10.10 -9.12 -2.70
C LYS A 127 -9.92 -10.14 -1.57
N ARG A 128 -8.74 -10.77 -1.49
CA ARG A 128 -8.42 -11.72 -0.42
C ARG A 128 -8.44 -11.08 0.96
N ILE A 129 -7.90 -9.86 1.10
CA ILE A 129 -7.94 -9.08 2.35
C ILE A 129 -9.37 -8.80 2.78
N ILE A 130 -10.21 -8.32 1.86
CA ILE A 130 -11.61 -7.96 2.15
C ILE A 130 -12.46 -9.19 2.46
N ASP A 131 -12.33 -10.26 1.67
CA ASP A 131 -13.07 -11.50 1.89
C ASP A 131 -12.63 -12.22 3.17
N GLY A 132 -11.36 -12.08 3.56
CA GLY A 132 -10.83 -12.57 4.83
C GLY A 132 -11.22 -11.75 6.06
N GLY A 133 -11.59 -10.47 5.87
CA GLY A 133 -12.05 -9.58 6.94
C GLY A 133 -10.99 -9.25 7.99
N VAL A 134 -9.70 -9.31 7.62
CA VAL A 134 -8.60 -9.25 8.59
C VAL A 134 -8.00 -7.84 8.71
N ILE A 135 -8.08 -7.01 7.66
CA ILE A 135 -7.33 -5.74 7.60
C ILE A 135 -8.16 -4.65 6.93
N ASP A 136 -8.49 -3.61 7.68
CA ASP A 136 -9.45 -2.58 7.26
C ASP A 136 -8.82 -1.37 6.54
N HIS A 137 -7.51 -1.13 6.69
CA HIS A 137 -6.86 0.10 6.20
C HIS A 137 -5.98 -0.08 4.95
N ILE A 138 -6.11 -1.20 4.25
CA ILE A 138 -5.51 -1.37 2.92
C ILE A 138 -6.46 -0.79 1.87
N VAL A 139 -5.93 0.10 1.03
CA VAL A 139 -6.71 0.82 0.02
C VAL A 139 -6.39 0.28 -1.37
N LEU A 140 -7.42 -0.15 -2.11
CA LEU A 140 -7.27 -0.49 -3.52
C LEU A 140 -7.19 0.78 -4.37
N THR A 141 -6.12 0.96 -5.13
CA THR A 141 -5.98 2.08 -6.05
C THR A 141 -6.43 1.67 -7.45
N ILE A 142 -7.46 2.32 -7.97
CA ILE A 142 -8.00 2.13 -9.33
C ILE A 142 -7.90 3.42 -10.12
N GLU A 143 -7.79 3.35 -11.44
CA GLU A 143 -7.71 4.56 -12.29
C GLU A 143 -9.06 5.01 -12.83
N SER A 144 -10.05 4.12 -12.84
CA SER A 144 -11.36 4.35 -13.44
C SER A 144 -12.43 3.54 -12.72
N LEU A 145 -13.63 4.11 -12.62
CA LEU A 145 -14.84 3.41 -12.16
C LEU A 145 -15.50 2.57 -13.25
N LEU A 146 -15.01 2.67 -14.50
CA LEU A 146 -15.66 2.02 -15.63
C LEU A 146 -15.51 0.49 -15.50
N PRO A 147 -16.60 -0.29 -15.60
CA PRO A 147 -16.59 -1.75 -15.45
C PRO A 147 -15.61 -2.47 -16.38
N LYS A 148 -15.30 -1.89 -17.55
CA LYS A 148 -14.35 -2.46 -18.52
C LYS A 148 -12.91 -2.51 -17.98
N ASP A 149 -12.60 -1.67 -17.01
CA ASP A 149 -11.29 -1.54 -16.39
C ASP A 149 -11.31 -1.94 -14.90
N ASN A 150 -12.47 -2.36 -14.37
CA ASN A 150 -12.64 -2.74 -12.97
C ASN A 150 -12.84 -4.27 -12.86
N PRO A 151 -11.79 -5.05 -12.52
CA PRO A 151 -11.86 -6.50 -12.39
C PRO A 151 -12.75 -6.97 -11.23
N LEU A 152 -13.20 -6.07 -10.35
CA LEU A 152 -14.05 -6.38 -9.19
C LEU A 152 -15.56 -6.18 -9.44
N GLY A 153 -15.98 -5.74 -10.63
CA GLY A 153 -17.39 -5.53 -10.96
C GLY A 153 -18.00 -4.26 -10.32
N ASP A 154 -19.23 -4.36 -9.82
CA ASP A 154 -19.95 -3.24 -9.20
C ASP A 154 -19.34 -2.88 -7.83
N TYR A 155 -18.54 -1.81 -7.81
CA TYR A 155 -17.89 -1.16 -6.66
C TYR A 155 -17.12 -2.08 -5.67
N PRO A 156 -15.80 -1.90 -5.50
CA PRO A 156 -15.05 -2.67 -4.51
C PRO A 156 -15.65 -2.49 -3.10
N ARG A 157 -15.94 -3.61 -2.42
CA ARG A 157 -16.17 -3.64 -0.97
C ARG A 157 -14.87 -3.18 -0.28
N GLY A 158 -14.97 -2.39 0.79
CA GLY A 158 -13.80 -1.84 1.50
C GLY A 158 -13.39 -0.44 1.05
N LEU A 159 -12.14 -0.06 1.33
CA LEU A 159 -11.54 1.23 0.94
C LEU A 159 -10.91 1.17 -0.45
N TRP A 160 -11.23 2.13 -1.30
CA TRP A 160 -10.56 2.30 -2.60
C TRP A 160 -10.28 3.76 -2.93
N ALA A 161 -9.33 3.97 -3.83
CA ALA A 161 -8.72 5.23 -4.17
C ALA A 161 -8.76 5.44 -5.69
N ILE A 162 -9.07 6.67 -6.13
CA ILE A 162 -8.76 7.13 -7.49
C ILE A 162 -7.74 8.26 -7.44
N PRO A 163 -6.53 8.06 -7.99
CA PRO A 163 -5.51 9.09 -8.03
C PRO A 163 -5.88 10.15 -9.09
N ASN A 164 -5.68 11.41 -8.71
CA ASN A 164 -5.72 12.56 -9.60
C ASN A 164 -4.28 13.02 -9.86
N TYR A 165 -3.63 12.38 -10.82
CA TYR A 165 -2.25 12.67 -11.20
C TYR A 165 -1.99 14.11 -11.66
N LYS A 166 -3.02 14.83 -12.12
CA LYS A 166 -2.90 16.23 -12.52
C LYS A 166 -2.79 17.14 -11.30
N MET A 167 -3.54 16.82 -10.24
CA MET A 167 -3.59 17.63 -9.01
C MET A 167 -2.68 17.10 -7.90
N GLY A 168 -2.02 15.97 -8.07
CA GLY A 168 -1.23 15.34 -7.00
C GLY A 168 -2.09 14.96 -5.78
N SER A 169 -3.34 14.57 -5.98
CA SER A 169 -4.28 14.20 -4.91
C SER A 169 -4.87 12.83 -5.17
N VAL A 170 -5.48 12.22 -4.16
CA VAL A 170 -6.29 11.00 -4.32
C VAL A 170 -7.74 11.31 -3.95
N LYS A 171 -8.66 10.42 -4.28
CA LYS A 171 -10.03 10.47 -3.76
C LYS A 171 -10.31 9.10 -3.17
N LEU A 172 -10.68 9.06 -1.89
CA LEU A 172 -11.02 7.83 -1.20
C LEU A 172 -12.53 7.57 -1.24
N TYR A 173 -12.85 6.30 -1.21
CA TYR A 173 -14.22 5.84 -1.29
C TYR A 173 -14.34 4.60 -0.42
N HIS A 174 -15.51 4.44 0.20
CA HIS A 174 -15.80 3.32 1.07
C HIS A 174 -17.06 2.57 0.59
N GLY A 175 -16.89 1.31 0.18
CA GLY A 175 -17.91 0.51 -0.49
C GLY A 175 -19.20 0.28 0.32
N LYS A 176 -19.14 0.22 1.66
CA LYS A 176 -20.36 0.04 2.49
C LYS A 176 -21.26 1.27 2.61
N LEU A 177 -20.83 2.45 2.15
CA LEU A 177 -21.53 3.70 2.51
C LEU A 177 -21.94 4.60 1.35
N GLY A 178 -21.46 4.42 0.12
CA GLY A 178 -21.69 5.41 -0.95
C GLY A 178 -21.25 6.84 -0.55
N LYS A 179 -20.45 6.97 0.52
CA LYS A 179 -19.98 8.24 1.08
C LYS A 179 -18.56 8.48 0.59
N LYS A 180 -18.37 9.63 -0.04
CA LYS A 180 -17.07 10.14 -0.51
C LYS A 180 -16.22 10.55 0.70
N ALA A 181 -14.99 10.06 0.76
CA ALA A 181 -13.96 10.56 1.67
C ALA A 181 -12.84 11.16 0.81
N TYR A 182 -12.38 12.37 1.09
CA TYR A 182 -11.24 12.93 0.37
C TYR A 182 -9.97 12.54 1.12
N ALA A 183 -8.92 12.13 0.43
CA ALA A 183 -7.58 12.08 1.01
C ALA A 183 -6.58 12.53 -0.04
N THR A 184 -5.50 13.12 0.38
CA THR A 184 -4.44 13.62 -0.51
C THR A 184 -3.28 12.64 -0.45
N CYS A 185 -2.76 12.20 -1.60
CA CYS A 185 -1.52 11.44 -1.64
C CYS A 185 -0.37 12.44 -1.68
N GLY A 186 0.28 12.64 -0.54
CA GLY A 186 1.45 13.51 -0.36
C GLY A 186 1.69 13.80 1.12
N PRO A 187 2.88 14.30 1.51
CA PRO A 187 3.24 14.63 2.89
C PRO A 187 2.38 15.72 3.54
N ASN A 188 1.47 16.34 2.79
CA ASN A 188 0.61 17.40 3.29
C ASN A 188 -0.82 16.85 3.42
N GLU A 189 -1.16 16.52 4.67
CA GLU A 189 -2.50 16.41 5.25
C GLU A 189 -3.50 15.48 4.55
N VAL A 190 -4.05 14.52 5.28
CA VAL A 190 -5.28 13.83 4.89
C VAL A 190 -6.47 14.75 5.20
N GLU A 191 -6.81 15.67 4.30
CA GLU A 191 -8.06 16.45 4.40
C GLU A 191 -9.27 15.56 4.06
N THR A 192 -9.91 15.00 5.07
CA THR A 192 -11.21 14.33 4.89
C THR A 192 -12.35 15.35 5.04
N LYS A 193 -12.84 15.91 3.94
CA LYS A 193 -14.04 16.77 3.96
C LYS A 193 -15.31 15.93 4.12
N PHE A 194 -15.80 15.80 5.36
CA PHE A 194 -17.08 15.18 5.69
C PHE A 194 -18.18 16.22 5.82
N LYS A 195 -19.08 16.37 4.84
CA LYS A 195 -20.35 17.15 4.94
C LYS A 195 -20.25 18.43 5.82
N GLY A 196 -19.27 19.30 5.56
CA GLY A 196 -19.12 20.58 6.28
C GLY A 196 -18.62 20.50 7.73
N LYS A 197 -18.15 19.34 8.19
CA LYS A 197 -17.38 19.20 9.43
C LYS A 197 -16.00 18.65 9.11
N GLU A 198 -14.98 19.43 9.42
CA GLU A 198 -13.59 18.99 9.41
C GLU A 198 -13.40 17.90 10.46
N VAL A 199 -12.89 16.75 10.02
CA VAL A 199 -12.36 15.74 10.93
C VAL A 199 -10.87 15.66 10.62
N LYS A 200 -10.05 16.18 11.53
CA LYS A 200 -8.60 15.97 11.51
C LYS A 200 -8.37 14.53 11.97
N ILE A 201 -7.92 13.66 11.05
CA ILE A 201 -7.31 12.41 11.45
C ILE A 201 -5.88 12.76 11.85
N ALA A 202 -5.61 12.72 13.15
CA ALA A 202 -4.26 12.94 13.67
C ALA A 202 -3.35 11.81 13.17
N THR A 203 -2.27 12.20 12.50
CA THR A 203 -1.01 11.45 12.43
C THR A 203 -0.27 11.58 13.75
#